data_AF-A0A2J7PKJ5-F1
#
_entry.id   AF-A0A2J7PKJ5-F1
#
_cell.length_a   1.000
_cell.length_b   1.000
_cell.length_c   1.000
_cell.angle_alpha   90.00
_cell.angle_beta   90.00
_cell.angle_gamma   90.00
#
_symmetry.space_group_name_H-M   'P 1'
#
loop_
_entity.id
_entity.type
_entity.pdbx_description
1 polymer ?
#
loop_
_entity_poly.entity_id
_entity_poly.type
_entity_poly.pdbx_seq_one_letter_code
_entity_poly.pdbx_strand_id
1 'polypeptide(L)'
;MATPLIVCTMEEQRTVVRFLWLEGMSVAEIHRKLSTQYGDSALPRRRVYECIEKFKSDRTINFKAQSCAGKLLHGNARPHMAGQTVETINHLAFEVLERPAYSPYLAPSDCHLSGPIKDALRGRRFSTDKEVWEAVDKWLRDQPKTFLEVIRKLVDHWTKCIEKKDYVEK
;
A
#
# COMPACT_ATOMS: atom_id res chain seq x y z
N MET A 1 13.45 -14.74 11.75
CA MET A 1 13.92 -14.63 10.35
C MET A 1 12.69 -14.38 9.51
N ALA A 2 12.46 -13.14 9.05
CA ALA A 2 11.26 -12.78 8.32
C ALA A 2 11.25 -13.45 6.94
N THR A 3 10.16 -14.13 6.60
CA THR A 3 9.99 -14.83 5.32
C THR A 3 9.92 -13.79 4.19
N PRO A 4 10.74 -13.92 3.13
CA PRO A 4 10.72 -12.97 2.01
C PRO A 4 9.34 -12.90 1.37
N LEU A 5 8.86 -11.69 1.07
CA LEU A 5 7.65 -11.48 0.25
C LEU A 5 7.99 -11.86 -1.20
N ILE A 6 7.61 -13.08 -1.59
CA ILE A 6 8.03 -13.74 -2.84
C ILE A 6 7.53 -13.06 -4.14
N VAL A 7 6.72 -12.00 -4.07
CA VAL A 7 6.42 -11.17 -5.25
C VAL A 7 6.19 -9.72 -4.84
N CYS A 8 7.13 -8.84 -5.16
CA CYS A 8 6.96 -7.39 -5.05
C CYS A 8 7.39 -6.76 -6.38
N THR A 9 6.51 -5.98 -7.00
CA THR A 9 6.79 -5.42 -8.34
C THR A 9 7.86 -4.34 -8.26
N MET A 10 8.46 -4.05 -9.42
CA MET A 10 9.43 -2.97 -9.54
C MET A 10 8.82 -1.61 -9.19
N GLU A 11 7.52 -1.39 -9.45
CA GLU A 11 6.83 -0.17 -9.04
C GLU A 11 6.69 -0.06 -7.52
N GLU A 12 6.29 -1.15 -6.86
CA GLU A 12 6.12 -1.16 -5.39
C GLU A 12 7.45 -0.86 -4.67
N GLN A 13 8.56 -1.46 -5.13
CA GLN A 13 9.87 -1.20 -4.53
C GLN A 13 10.38 0.22 -4.81
N ARG A 14 10.02 0.84 -5.94
CA ARG A 14 10.35 2.25 -6.23
C ARG A 14 9.67 3.20 -5.26
N THR A 15 8.43 2.92 -4.88
CA THR A 15 7.68 3.70 -3.89
C THR A 15 8.36 3.62 -2.52
N VAL A 16 8.83 2.44 -2.12
CA VAL A 16 9.61 2.26 -0.90
C VAL A 16 10.95 2.99 -0.97
N VAL A 17 11.68 2.91 -2.09
CA VAL A 17 12.92 3.68 -2.32
C VAL A 17 12.66 5.18 -2.14
N ARG A 18 11.58 5.71 -2.73
CA ARG A 18 11.22 7.11 -2.63
C ARG A 18 10.95 7.54 -1.19
N PHE A 19 10.14 6.76 -0.46
CA PHE A 19 9.84 7.00 0.95
C PHE A 19 11.12 7.05 1.80
N LEU A 20 11.95 6.01 1.71
CA LEU A 20 13.17 5.87 2.50
C LEU A 20 14.22 6.95 2.17
N TRP A 21 14.28 7.40 0.92
CA TRP A 21 15.12 8.53 0.53
C TRP A 21 14.64 9.86 1.11
N LEU A 22 13.32 10.08 1.17
CA LEU A 22 12.75 11.29 1.77
C LEU A 22 12.95 11.35 3.30
N GLU A 23 13.06 10.21 3.97
CA GLU A 23 13.51 10.11 5.36
C GLU A 23 15.00 10.47 5.55
N GLY A 24 15.73 10.79 4.48
CA GLY A 24 17.13 11.21 4.52
C GLY A 24 18.14 10.06 4.58
N MET A 25 17.71 8.81 4.34
CA MET A 25 18.63 7.68 4.33
C MET A 25 19.52 7.66 3.08
N SER A 26 20.73 7.15 3.24
CA SER A 26 21.67 6.96 2.15
C SER A 26 21.26 5.80 1.23
N VAL A 27 21.73 5.83 -0.03
CA VAL A 27 21.51 4.75 -1.01
C VAL A 27 21.93 3.38 -0.47
N ALA A 28 22.99 3.34 0.35
CA ALA A 28 23.50 2.12 0.96
C ALA A 28 22.52 1.53 1.98
N GLU A 29 21.94 2.39 2.83
CA GLU A 29 20.97 2.00 3.85
C GLU A 29 19.65 1.57 3.22
N ILE A 30 19.19 2.29 2.19
CA ILE A 30 18.00 1.95 1.42
C ILE A 30 18.16 0.58 0.79
N HIS A 31 19.26 0.33 0.07
CA HIS A 31 19.53 -0.98 -0.54
C HIS A 31 19.59 -2.08 0.52
N ARG A 32 20.26 -1.84 1.65
CA ARG A 32 20.31 -2.82 2.74
C ARG A 32 18.90 -3.17 3.25
N LYS A 33 18.04 -2.17 3.48
CA LYS A 33 16.65 -2.38 3.91
C LYS A 33 15.83 -3.15 2.86
N LEU A 34 16.00 -2.82 1.58
CA LEU A 34 15.33 -3.55 0.50
C LEU A 34 15.80 -5.01 0.44
N SER A 35 17.11 -5.27 0.49
CA SER A 35 17.64 -6.64 0.46
C SER A 35 17.19 -7.44 1.68
N THR A 36 17.07 -6.81 2.86
CA THR A 36 16.53 -7.47 4.05
C THR A 36 15.06 -7.85 3.90
N GLN A 37 14.24 -7.03 3.23
CA GLN A 37 12.80 -7.27 3.11
C GLN A 37 12.40 -8.11 1.88
N TYR A 38 13.06 -7.89 0.74
CA TYR A 38 12.69 -8.46 -0.55
C TYR A 38 13.65 -9.56 -1.04
N GLY A 39 14.77 -9.81 -0.36
CA GLY A 39 15.73 -10.86 -0.70
C GLY A 39 16.23 -10.74 -2.14
N ASP A 40 16.20 -11.85 -2.90
CA ASP A 40 16.62 -11.91 -4.30
C ASP A 40 15.72 -11.10 -5.25
N SER A 41 14.52 -10.74 -4.81
CA SER A 41 13.62 -9.86 -5.57
C SER A 41 13.92 -8.37 -5.35
N ALA A 42 14.86 -8.02 -4.46
CA ALA A 42 15.18 -6.64 -4.16
C ALA A 42 15.78 -5.89 -5.37
N LEU A 43 15.42 -4.62 -5.52
CA LEU A 43 16.04 -3.73 -6.51
C LEU A 43 17.56 -3.73 -6.34
N PRO A 44 18.33 -4.01 -7.41
CA PRO A 44 19.78 -3.91 -7.36
C PRO A 44 20.20 -2.48 -6.99
N ARG A 45 21.30 -2.35 -6.23
CA ARG A 45 21.83 -1.06 -5.76
C ARG A 45 21.92 0.01 -6.86
N ARG A 46 22.29 -0.39 -8.09
CA ARG A 46 22.32 0.49 -9.25
C ARG A 46 20.95 1.07 -9.61
N ARG A 47 19.88 0.27 -9.57
CA ARG A 47 18.50 0.73 -9.82
C ARG A 47 18.01 1.65 -8.72
N VAL A 48 18.38 1.39 -7.45
CA VAL A 48 18.08 2.30 -6.34
C VAL A 48 18.73 3.67 -6.57
N TYR A 49 20.00 3.70 -6.97
CA TYR A 49 20.70 4.92 -7.34
C TYR A 49 20.01 5.65 -8.50
N GLU A 50 19.70 4.94 -9.60
CA GLU A 50 18.99 5.51 -10.76
C GLU A 50 17.61 6.09 -10.37
N CYS A 51 16.88 5.45 -9.44
CA CYS A 51 15.60 5.98 -8.95
C CYS A 51 15.81 7.28 -8.18
N ILE A 52 16.80 7.34 -7.29
CA ILE A 52 17.10 8.52 -6.49
C ILE A 52 17.57 9.68 -7.36
N GLU A 53 18.43 9.44 -8.36
CA GLU A 53 18.84 10.47 -9.31
C GLU A 53 17.66 11.01 -10.12
N LYS A 54 16.74 10.14 -10.57
CA LYS A 54 15.49 10.57 -11.20
C LYS A 54 14.63 11.43 -10.27
N PHE A 55 14.50 11.04 -9.00
CA PHE A 55 13.74 11.84 -8.02
C PHE A 55 14.40 13.20 -7.72
N LYS A 56 15.74 13.29 -7.79
CA LYS A 56 16.45 14.57 -7.71
C LYS A 56 16.23 15.44 -8.95
N SER A 57 16.30 14.86 -10.16
CA SER A 57 16.07 15.61 -11.40
C SER A 57 14.63 16.11 -11.50
N ASP A 58 13.66 15.31 -11.07
CA ASP A 58 12.23 15.63 -11.13
C ASP A 58 11.83 16.77 -10.17
N ARG A 59 12.59 17.01 -9.09
CA ARG A 59 12.39 18.19 -8.22
C ARG A 59 12.71 19.53 -8.90
N THR A 60 13.40 19.51 -10.05
CA THR A 60 13.89 20.71 -10.73
C THR A 60 12.96 21.17 -11.87
N ILE A 61 11.97 20.34 -12.26
CA ILE A 61 11.10 20.61 -13.41
C ILE A 61 9.63 20.53 -12.97
N ASN A 62 8.99 21.70 -12.83
CA ASN A 62 7.55 21.97 -12.87
C ASN A 62 6.58 20.98 -12.18
N PHE A 63 5.93 21.48 -11.12
CA PHE A 63 4.81 20.92 -10.33
C PHE A 63 3.55 20.43 -11.09
N LYS A 64 3.55 20.32 -12.42
CA LYS A 64 2.39 19.90 -13.22
C LYS A 64 2.51 18.55 -13.91
N ALA A 65 3.67 17.89 -13.85
CA ALA A 65 3.83 16.53 -14.37
C ALA A 65 4.52 15.64 -13.33
N GLN A 66 4.01 15.66 -12.09
CA GLN A 66 4.54 14.78 -11.07
C GLN A 66 4.14 13.35 -11.40
N SER A 67 5.13 12.47 -11.68
CA SER A 67 4.85 11.04 -11.72
C SER A 67 4.38 10.64 -10.32
N CYS A 68 3.11 10.21 -10.22
CA CYS A 68 2.57 9.74 -8.96
C CYS A 68 3.32 8.46 -8.55
N ALA A 69 3.72 8.38 -7.28
CA ALA A 69 4.27 7.14 -6.72
C ALA A 69 3.25 6.01 -6.72
N GLY A 70 1.96 6.36 -6.76
CA GLY A 70 0.83 5.47 -6.89
C GLY A 70 -0.47 6.19 -6.58
N LYS A 71 -1.58 5.46 -6.71
CA LYS A 71 -2.90 5.90 -6.27
C LYS A 71 -3.18 5.33 -4.88
N LEU A 72 -3.63 6.17 -3.96
CA LEU A 72 -3.90 5.81 -2.57
C LEU A 72 -5.41 5.86 -2.29
N LEU A 73 -5.96 4.73 -1.82
CA LEU A 73 -7.34 4.63 -1.37
C LEU A 73 -7.36 4.34 0.15
N HIS A 74 -7.61 5.37 0.96
CA HIS A 74 -7.72 5.27 2.44
C HIS A 74 -9.00 5.92 2.93
N GLY A 75 -9.56 5.57 4.10
CA GLY A 75 -10.80 6.14 4.69
C GLY A 75 -10.78 7.67 4.96
N ASN A 76 -11.94 8.34 5.04
CA ASN A 76 -12.05 9.79 5.33
C ASN A 76 -12.02 10.12 6.83
N ALA A 77 -11.41 9.27 7.67
CA ALA A 77 -11.31 9.51 9.10
C ALA A 77 -10.48 10.77 9.37
N ARG A 78 -10.81 11.52 10.45
CA ARG A 78 -10.14 12.79 10.79
C ARG A 78 -8.61 12.71 10.78
N PRO A 79 -7.95 11.66 11.32
CA PRO A 79 -6.49 11.55 11.25
C PRO A 79 -5.94 11.46 9.82
N HIS A 80 -6.68 10.87 8.89
CA HIS A 80 -6.26 10.73 7.50
C HIS A 80 -6.43 12.01 6.68
N MET A 81 -7.32 12.91 7.12
CA MET A 81 -7.57 14.21 6.50
C MET A 81 -6.83 15.36 7.20
N ALA A 82 -6.08 15.07 8.26
CA ALA A 82 -5.30 16.08 8.97
C ALA A 82 -4.25 16.71 8.04
N GLY A 83 -3.98 18.01 8.22
CA GLY A 83 -3.04 18.75 7.35
C GLY A 83 -1.67 18.09 7.25
N GLN A 84 -1.12 17.59 8.36
CA GLN A 84 0.17 16.87 8.38
C GLN A 84 0.14 15.59 7.53
N THR A 85 -0.96 14.85 7.57
CA THR A 85 -1.13 13.63 6.77
C THR A 85 -1.22 13.95 5.29
N VAL A 86 -2.01 14.96 4.92
CA VAL A 86 -2.16 15.42 3.52
C VAL A 86 -0.83 15.95 2.98
N GLU A 87 -0.09 16.72 3.78
CA GLU A 87 1.25 17.20 3.42
C GLU A 87 2.21 16.03 3.18
N THR A 88 2.19 15.02 4.05
CA THR A 88 3.01 13.82 3.89
C THR A 88 2.65 13.05 2.62
N ILE A 89 1.35 12.84 2.36
CA ILE A 89 0.87 12.18 1.14
C ILE A 89 1.36 12.91 -0.12
N ASN A 90 1.28 14.24 -0.13
CA ASN A 90 1.76 15.08 -1.22
C ASN A 90 3.29 14.99 -1.38
N HIS A 91 4.02 14.98 -0.26
CA HIS A 91 5.47 14.84 -0.26
C HIS A 91 5.93 13.50 -0.85
N LEU A 92 5.20 12.42 -0.55
CA LEU A 92 5.39 11.10 -1.12
C LEU A 92 4.86 10.99 -2.58
N ALA A 93 4.14 12.02 -3.04
CA ALA A 93 3.42 12.12 -4.32
C ALA A 93 2.50 10.93 -4.59
N PHE A 94 1.73 10.53 -3.59
CA PHE A 94 0.57 9.70 -3.82
C PHE A 94 -0.61 10.55 -4.31
N GLU A 95 -1.32 10.05 -5.30
CA GLU A 95 -2.61 10.61 -5.71
C GLU A 95 -3.70 9.99 -4.83
N VAL A 96 -4.37 10.79 -4.01
CA VAL A 96 -5.50 10.30 -3.20
C VAL A 96 -6.71 10.12 -4.10
N LEU A 97 -7.27 8.91 -4.11
CA LEU A 97 -8.51 8.62 -4.81
C LEU A 97 -9.70 9.17 -4.02
N GLU A 98 -10.57 9.91 -4.70
CA GLU A 98 -11.81 10.41 -4.11
C GLU A 98 -12.70 9.24 -3.67
N ARG A 99 -13.30 9.37 -2.49
CA ARG A 99 -14.33 8.43 -2.03
C ARG A 99 -15.51 9.18 -1.44
N PRO A 100 -16.75 8.81 -1.81
CA PRO A 100 -17.94 9.32 -1.14
C PRO A 100 -17.91 9.03 0.36
N ALA A 101 -18.57 9.89 1.14
CA ALA A 101 -18.67 9.70 2.57
C ALA A 101 -19.36 8.35 2.90
N TYR A 102 -18.88 7.66 3.94
CA TYR A 102 -19.49 6.45 4.49
C TYR A 102 -19.81 5.32 3.49
N SER A 103 -18.88 5.04 2.55
CA SER A 103 -19.04 3.98 1.56
C SER A 103 -18.07 2.81 1.78
N PRO A 104 -18.27 1.98 2.81
CA PRO A 104 -17.36 0.88 3.17
C PRO A 104 -17.24 -0.18 2.05
N TYR A 105 -18.26 -0.35 1.22
CA TYR A 105 -18.25 -1.28 0.08
C TYR A 105 -17.25 -0.90 -1.02
N LEU A 106 -16.78 0.34 -1.04
CA LEU A 106 -15.82 0.84 -2.02
C LEU A 106 -14.36 0.62 -1.59
N ALA A 107 -14.12 0.13 -0.38
CA ALA A 107 -12.78 -0.16 0.13
C ALA A 107 -12.52 -1.67 0.16
N PRO A 108 -11.53 -2.19 -0.60
CA PRO A 108 -11.12 -3.60 -0.55
C PRO A 108 -10.80 -4.09 0.86
N SER A 109 -10.24 -3.23 1.71
CA SER A 109 -9.95 -3.52 3.11
C SER A 109 -11.18 -3.96 3.88
N ASP A 110 -12.31 -3.29 3.64
CA ASP A 110 -13.52 -3.45 4.43
C ASP A 110 -14.40 -4.55 3.83
N CYS A 111 -14.50 -4.60 2.50
CA CYS A 111 -15.37 -5.55 1.81
C CYS A 111 -14.74 -6.92 1.58
N HIS A 112 -13.40 -7.05 1.55
CA HIS A 112 -12.75 -8.31 1.19
C HIS A 112 -11.73 -8.80 2.22
N LEU A 113 -10.92 -7.93 2.81
CA LEU A 113 -9.87 -8.34 3.75
C LEU A 113 -10.40 -8.59 5.16
N SER A 114 -11.18 -7.64 5.70
CA SER A 114 -11.53 -7.60 7.13
C SER A 114 -12.45 -8.73 7.59
N GLY A 115 -13.34 -9.23 6.73
CA GLY A 115 -14.25 -10.34 7.08
C GLY A 115 -13.48 -11.66 7.27
N PRO A 116 -12.83 -12.16 6.20
CA PRO A 116 -12.08 -13.42 6.25
C PRO A 116 -11.03 -13.48 7.36
N ILE A 117 -10.30 -12.39 7.61
CA ILE A 117 -9.32 -12.37 8.69
C ILE A 117 -9.97 -12.44 10.07
N LYS A 118 -11.09 -11.75 10.29
CA LYS A 118 -11.85 -11.84 11.55
C LYS A 118 -12.39 -13.24 11.77
N ASP A 119 -12.88 -13.89 10.71
CA ASP A 119 -13.37 -15.27 10.78
C ASP A 119 -12.24 -16.25 11.11
N ALA A 120 -11.07 -16.10 10.49
CA ALA A 120 -9.90 -16.94 10.77
C ALA A 120 -9.33 -16.77 12.19
N LEU A 121 -9.50 -15.57 12.76
CA LEU A 121 -9.08 -15.27 14.14
C LEU A 121 -10.18 -15.53 15.17
N ARG A 122 -11.40 -15.82 14.72
CA ARG A 122 -12.58 -15.95 15.58
C ARG A 122 -12.40 -17.07 16.61
N GLY A 123 -12.76 -16.78 17.86
CA GLY A 123 -12.70 -17.75 18.95
C GLY A 123 -11.29 -18.04 19.48
N ARG A 124 -10.25 -17.45 18.89
CA ARG A 124 -8.88 -17.56 19.40
C ARG A 124 -8.66 -16.53 20.50
N ARG A 125 -7.98 -16.93 21.57
CA ARG A 125 -7.46 -16.03 22.60
C ARG A 125 -5.96 -15.91 22.42
N PHE A 126 -5.49 -14.68 22.44
CA PHE A 126 -4.07 -14.35 22.34
C PHE A 126 -3.64 -13.73 23.66
N SER A 127 -2.47 -14.11 24.15
CA SER A 127 -1.93 -13.61 25.41
C SER A 127 -1.06 -12.37 25.21
N THR A 128 -0.59 -12.15 23.98
CA THR A 128 0.29 -11.03 23.62
C THR A 128 -0.02 -10.48 22.23
N ASP A 129 0.32 -9.21 21.99
CA ASP A 129 0.22 -8.58 20.67
C ASP A 129 1.07 -9.28 19.61
N LYS A 130 2.21 -9.86 20.03
CA LYS A 130 3.10 -10.61 19.14
C LYS A 130 2.39 -11.83 18.56
N GLU A 131 1.62 -12.55 19.36
CA GLU A 131 0.86 -13.71 18.89
C GLU A 131 -0.25 -13.29 17.91
N VAL A 132 -0.88 -12.14 18.13
CA VAL A 132 -1.85 -11.57 17.17
C VAL A 132 -1.16 -11.25 15.85
N TRP A 133 -0.01 -10.57 15.90
CA TRP A 133 0.76 -10.22 14.71
C TRP A 133 1.20 -11.47 13.93
N GLU A 134 1.74 -12.49 14.61
CA GLU A 134 2.16 -13.74 13.97
C GLU A 134 0.98 -14.49 13.33
N ALA A 135 -0.20 -14.48 13.98
CA ALA A 135 -1.40 -15.09 13.42
C ALA A 135 -1.90 -14.34 12.17
N VAL A 136 -1.89 -13.01 12.19
CA VAL A 136 -2.26 -12.16 11.04
C VAL A 136 -1.26 -12.32 9.89
N ASP A 137 0.05 -12.25 10.17
CA ASP A 137 1.12 -12.40 9.16
C ASP A 137 1.05 -13.78 8.51
N LYS A 138 0.89 -14.84 9.30
CA LYS A 138 0.70 -16.19 8.77
C LYS A 138 -0.53 -16.27 7.87
N TRP A 139 -1.69 -15.80 8.34
CA TRP A 139 -2.93 -15.85 7.56
C TRP A 139 -2.81 -15.10 6.22
N LEU A 140 -2.17 -13.93 6.22
CA LEU A 140 -1.91 -13.14 5.01
C LEU A 140 -1.00 -13.88 4.02
N ARG A 141 0.05 -14.55 4.51
CA ARG A 141 0.97 -15.33 3.67
C ARG A 141 0.32 -16.58 3.08
N ASP A 142 -0.63 -17.16 3.78
CA ASP A 142 -1.36 -18.36 3.35
C ASP A 142 -2.43 -18.02 2.28
N GLN A 143 -2.72 -16.74 2.01
CA GLN A 143 -3.68 -16.36 0.98
C GLN A 143 -3.12 -16.58 -0.44
N PRO A 144 -3.93 -17.11 -1.38
CA PRO A 144 -3.51 -17.22 -2.75
C PRO A 144 -3.31 -15.83 -3.38
N LYS A 145 -2.47 -15.74 -4.42
CA LYS A 145 -2.28 -14.46 -5.16
C LYS A 145 -3.59 -13.90 -5.71
N THR A 146 -4.54 -14.79 -6.02
CA THR A 146 -5.89 -14.44 -6.50
C THR A 146 -6.71 -13.69 -5.45
N PHE A 147 -6.36 -13.76 -4.16
CA PHE A 147 -7.02 -13.03 -3.09
C PHE A 147 -6.97 -11.51 -3.32
N LEU A 148 -5.86 -10.99 -3.85
CA LEU A 148 -5.73 -9.56 -4.16
C LEU A 148 -6.36 -9.17 -5.51
N GLU A 149 -6.92 -10.10 -6.28
CA GLU A 149 -7.61 -9.76 -7.54
C GLU A 149 -8.85 -8.89 -7.31
N VAL A 150 -9.38 -8.82 -6.09
CA VAL A 150 -10.44 -7.88 -5.73
C VAL A 150 -10.07 -6.43 -6.06
N ILE A 151 -8.78 -6.08 -6.00
CA ILE A 151 -8.28 -4.75 -6.37
C ILE A 151 -8.54 -4.47 -7.85
N ARG A 152 -8.43 -5.50 -8.71
CA ARG A 152 -8.74 -5.39 -10.15
C ARG A 152 -10.24 -5.28 -10.40
N LYS A 153 -11.04 -5.98 -9.61
CA LYS A 153 -12.51 -5.96 -9.69
C LYS A 153 -13.15 -4.69 -9.12
N LEU A 154 -12.33 -3.79 -8.55
CA LEU A 154 -12.80 -2.54 -7.98
C LEU A 154 -13.48 -1.64 -9.02
N VAL A 155 -12.97 -1.64 -10.26
CA VAL A 155 -13.55 -0.89 -11.38
C VAL A 155 -14.97 -1.38 -11.69
N ASP A 156 -15.18 -2.70 -11.71
CA ASP A 156 -16.51 -3.28 -11.94
C ASP A 156 -17.47 -2.96 -10.80
N HIS A 157 -16.99 -2.99 -9.55
CA HIS A 157 -17.79 -2.60 -8.38
C HIS A 157 -18.19 -1.13 -8.44
N TRP A 158 -17.27 -0.23 -8.76
CA TRP A 158 -17.56 1.20 -8.90
C TRP A 158 -18.56 1.47 -10.02
N THR A 159 -18.39 0.82 -11.17
CA THR A 159 -19.35 0.91 -12.29
C THR A 159 -20.75 0.51 -11.86
N LYS A 160 -20.89 -0.63 -11.16
CA LYS A 160 -22.19 -1.07 -10.63
C LYS A 160 -22.80 -0.10 -9.62
N CYS A 161 -22.00 0.50 -8.75
CA CYS A 161 -22.48 1.52 -7.80
C CYS A 161 -22.99 2.78 -8.51
N ILE A 162 -22.31 3.23 -9.57
CA ILE A 162 -22.73 4.39 -10.38
C ILE A 162 -24.04 4.09 -11.10
N GLU A 163 -24.18 2.90 -11.69
CA GLU A 163 -25.37 2.50 -12.44
C GLU A 163 -26.61 2.32 -11.56
N LYS A 164 -26.45 1.72 -10.37
CA LYS A 164 -27.57 1.47 -9.45
C LYS A 164 -28.01 2.71 -8.66
N LYS A 165 -27.14 3.73 -8.51
CA LYS A 165 -27.36 4.90 -7.61
C LYS A 165 -27.77 4.51 -6.17
N ASP A 166 -27.46 3.28 -5.75
CA ASP A 166 -27.87 2.69 -4.47
C ASP A 166 -26.88 1.60 -4.05
N TYR A 167 -26.98 1.12 -2.82
CA TYR A 167 -26.11 0.09 -2.25
C TYR A 167 -26.15 -1.20 -3.09
N VAL A 168 -24.97 -1.70 -3.45
CA VAL A 168 -24.82 -2.99 -4.12
C VAL A 168 -24.47 -4.02 -3.03
N GLU A 169 -25.46 -4.80 -2.62
CA GLU A 169 -25.20 -5.99 -1.81
C GLU A 169 -24.36 -7.01 -2.59
N LYS A 170 -23.59 -7.81 -1.84
CA LYS A 170 -22.66 -8.82 -2.35
C LYS A 170 -23.35 -9.96 -3.08
#